data_AF-A0A0V1DNK5-F1
#
_entry.id   AF-A0A0V1DNK5-F1
#
_cell.length_a   1.000
_cell.length_b   1.000
_cell.length_c   1.000
_cell.angle_alpha   90.00
_cell.angle_beta   90.00
_cell.angle_gamma   90.00
#
_symmetry.space_group_name_H-M   'P 1'
#
loop_
_entity.id
_entity.type
_entity.pdbx_description
1 polymer ?
#
loop_
_entity_poly.entity_id
_entity_poly.type
_entity_poly.pdbx_seq_one_letter_code
_entity_poly.pdbx_strand_id
1 'polypeptide(L)'
;MLKNPDVATAYRETLNDYLDNNIIEEIDKDKGKEGNIWYLPHRMVVRDDNSTTKFRIVFDGSAKYKGISLNEYLDAGPALQSDMVGVLLRFRLYSIA
;
A
#
# COMPACT_ATOMS: atom_id res chain seq x y z
N MET A 1 0.97 2.43 -19.85
CA MET A 1 2.27 3.14 -19.70
C MET A 1 2.04 4.63 -19.92
N LEU A 2 2.63 5.45 -19.06
CA LEU A 2 2.24 6.83 -18.75
C LEU A 2 2.34 7.75 -19.98
N LYS A 3 1.19 8.15 -20.55
CA LYS A 3 1.10 9.03 -21.72
C LYS A 3 1.31 10.52 -21.38
N ASN A 4 1.29 10.87 -20.09
CA ASN A 4 1.45 12.23 -19.61
C ASN A 4 2.83 12.40 -18.94
N PRO A 5 3.70 13.31 -19.44
CA PRO A 5 5.01 13.57 -18.88
C PRO A 5 5.00 13.93 -17.38
N ASP A 6 4.03 14.73 -16.94
CA ASP A 6 3.95 15.20 -15.55
C ASP A 6 3.71 14.03 -14.60
N VAL A 7 2.87 13.07 -15.02
CA VAL A 7 2.57 11.87 -14.24
C VAL A 7 3.79 10.94 -14.18
N ALA A 8 4.60 10.89 -15.23
CA ALA A 8 5.84 10.12 -15.24
C ALA A 8 6.92 10.74 -14.35
N THR A 9 7.03 12.07 -14.32
CA THR A 9 7.92 12.80 -13.40
C THR A 9 7.50 12.56 -11.95
N ALA A 10 6.24 12.82 -11.61
CA ALA A 10 5.71 12.60 -10.27
C ALA A 10 5.86 11.13 -9.80
N TYR A 11 5.75 10.18 -10.73
CA TYR A 11 5.97 8.76 -10.43
C TYR A 11 7.41 8.47 -9.99
N ARG A 12 8.40 9.03 -10.69
CA ARG A 12 9.81 8.87 -10.33
C ARG A 12 10.13 9.57 -9.01
N GLU A 13 9.63 10.79 -8.82
CA GLU A 13 9.79 11.55 -7.58
C GLU A 13 9.21 10.78 -6.39
N THR A 14 8.00 10.20 -6.53
CA THR A 14 7.38 9.40 -5.46
C THR A 14 8.21 8.16 -5.11
N LEU A 15 8.81 7.48 -6.09
CA LEU A 15 9.69 6.34 -5.83
C LEU A 15 11.01 6.77 -5.16
N ASN A 16 11.58 7.91 -5.55
CA ASN A 16 12.76 8.46 -4.90
C ASN A 16 12.45 8.84 -3.45
N ASP A 17 11.30 9.48 -3.18
CA ASP A 17 10.86 9.77 -1.82
C ASP A 17 10.75 8.47 -1.00
N TYR A 18 10.22 7.39 -1.57
CA TYR A 18 10.16 6.09 -0.89
C TYR A 18 11.55 5.52 -0.58
N LEU A 19 12.52 5.67 -1.49
CA LEU A 19 13.91 5.26 -1.26
C LEU A 19 14.56 6.10 -0.15
N ASP A 20 14.45 7.42 -0.24
CA ASP A 20 15.04 8.36 0.72
C ASP A 20 14.48 8.18 2.14
N ASN A 21 13.21 7.78 2.25
CA ASN A 21 12.55 7.47 3.51
C ASN A 21 12.70 6.01 3.98
N ASN A 22 13.51 5.18 3.29
CA ASN A 22 13.69 3.75 3.58
C ASN A 22 12.37 2.94 3.61
N ILE A 23 11.40 3.33 2.79
CA ILE A 23 10.13 2.61 2.61
C ILE A 23 10.31 1.48 1.60
N ILE A 24 11.15 1.69 0.58
CA ILE A 24 11.54 0.68 -0.41
C ILE A 24 13.07 0.60 -0.52
N GLU A 25 13.57 -0.49 -1.09
CA GLU A 25 14.98 -0.72 -1.35
C GLU A 25 15.21 -1.28 -2.75
N GLU A 26 16.41 -1.09 -3.29
CA GLU A 26 16.83 -1.78 -4.51
C GLU A 26 17.17 -3.24 -4.19
N ILE A 27 16.61 -4.17 -4.97
CA ILE A 27 16.84 -5.60 -4.80
C ILE A 27 17.78 -6.13 -5.88
N ASP A 28 18.65 -7.06 -5.49
CA ASP A 28 19.41 -7.87 -6.43
C ASP A 28 18.49 -8.94 -7.03
N LYS A 29 18.31 -8.91 -8.35
CA LYS A 29 17.39 -9.79 -9.08
C LYS A 29 17.71 -11.27 -8.90
N ASP A 30 18.97 -11.59 -8.59
CA ASP A 30 19.45 -12.96 -8.45
C ASP A 30 19.39 -13.48 -7.00
N LYS A 31 19.02 -12.63 -6.02
CA LYS A 31 19.02 -12.97 -4.59
C LYS A 31 17.65 -13.34 -4.01
N GLY A 32 16.60 -13.39 -4.82
CA GLY A 32 15.29 -13.84 -4.36
C GLY A 32 15.21 -15.36 -4.20
N LYS A 33 14.60 -15.85 -3.12
CA LYS A 33 14.29 -17.29 -2.99
C LYS A 33 13.19 -17.64 -3.99
N GLU A 34 13.45 -18.63 -4.85
CA GLU A 34 12.46 -19.12 -5.81
C GLU A 34 11.16 -19.51 -5.10
N GLY A 35 10.02 -19.06 -5.63
CA GLY A 35 8.70 -19.20 -5.01
C GLY A 35 8.30 -18.09 -4.02
N ASN A 36 9.24 -17.25 -3.58
CA ASN A 36 8.99 -16.14 -2.64
C ASN A 36 9.14 -14.76 -3.30
N ILE A 37 8.97 -14.68 -4.62
CA ILE A 37 9.05 -13.42 -5.37
C ILE A 37 7.66 -13.12 -5.95
N TRP A 38 7.15 -11.93 -5.64
CA TRP A 38 5.88 -11.47 -6.19
C TRP A 38 6.04 -10.07 -6.80
N TYR A 39 5.65 -9.93 -8.07
CA TYR A 39 5.66 -8.64 -8.76
C TYR A 39 4.27 -8.03 -8.70
N LEU A 40 4.14 -6.91 -7.99
CA LEU A 40 2.87 -6.21 -7.85
C LEU A 40 2.63 -5.27 -9.05
N PRO A 41 1.55 -5.48 -9.82
CA PRO A 41 1.09 -4.46 -10.75
C PRO A 41 0.84 -3.16 -10.00
N HIS A 42 1.26 -2.05 -10.58
CA HIS A 42 1.14 -0.76 -9.93
C HIS A 42 0.76 0.31 -10.94
N ARG A 43 0.10 1.35 -10.45
CA ARG A 43 -0.28 2.51 -11.26
C ARG A 43 -0.28 3.79 -10.45
N MET A 44 -0.03 4.90 -11.13
CA MET A 44 -0.22 6.22 -10.56
C MET A 44 -1.71 6.57 -10.53
N VAL A 45 -2.18 7.04 -9.37
CA VAL A 45 -3.51 7.64 -9.20
C VAL A 45 -3.34 9.13 -8.94
N VAL A 46 -4.03 9.94 -9.73
CA VAL A 46 -4.08 11.41 -9.57
C VAL A 46 -5.34 11.74 -8.79
N ARG A 47 -5.19 12.48 -7.70
CA ARG A 47 -6.26 12.97 -6.83
C ARG A 47 -6.31 14.48 -6.91
N ASP A 48 -7.00 15.00 -7.92
CA ASP A 48 -7.12 16.44 -8.15
C ASP A 48 -7.87 17.16 -7.01
N ASP A 49 -8.64 16.41 -6.22
CA ASP A 49 -9.38 16.86 -5.03
C ASP A 49 -8.53 16.93 -3.75
N ASN A 50 -7.30 16.39 -3.76
CA ASN A 50 -6.45 16.32 -2.59
C ASN A 50 -5.30 17.32 -2.67
N SER A 51 -5.34 18.34 -1.81
CA SER A 51 -4.35 19.42 -1.78
C SER A 51 -2.98 19.00 -1.23
N THR A 52 -2.90 17.94 -0.42
CA THR A 52 -1.64 17.52 0.23
C THR A 52 -0.97 16.33 -0.45
N THR A 53 -1.73 15.47 -1.13
CA THR A 53 -1.17 14.32 -1.84
C THR A 53 -1.89 14.10 -3.16
N LYS A 54 -1.56 14.93 -4.14
CA LYS A 54 -2.12 14.87 -5.50
C LYS A 54 -1.75 13.59 -6.26
N PHE A 55 -0.58 13.02 -6.00
CA PHE A 55 -0.08 11.82 -6.70
C PHE A 55 0.18 10.69 -5.72
N ARG A 56 -0.28 9.47 -6.04
CA ARG A 56 -0.05 8.26 -5.23
C ARG A 56 0.15 7.04 -6.11
N ILE A 57 1.15 6.22 -5.79
CA ILE A 57 1.33 4.92 -6.41
C ILE A 57 0.43 3.91 -5.68
N VAL A 58 -0.39 3.18 -6.42
CA VAL A 58 -1.21 2.08 -5.88
C VAL A 58 -0.66 0.77 -6.40
N PHE A 59 -0.32 -0.12 -5.47
CA PHE A 59 0.11 -1.49 -5.73
C PHE A 59 -1.09 -2.43 -5.58
N ASP A 60 -1.32 -3.28 -6.59
CA ASP A 60 -2.43 -4.23 -6.60
C ASP A 60 -2.01 -5.59 -6.05
N GLY A 61 -2.25 -5.80 -4.75
CA GLY A 61 -2.05 -7.10 -4.07
C GLY A 61 -3.09 -8.15 -4.40
N SER A 62 -4.19 -7.78 -5.07
CA SER A 62 -5.26 -8.69 -5.48
C SER A 62 -5.07 -9.27 -6.88
N ALA A 63 -4.10 -8.75 -7.64
CA ALA A 63 -3.76 -9.27 -8.95
C ALA A 63 -3.34 -10.74 -8.86
N LYS A 64 -4.04 -11.59 -9.62
CA LYS A 64 -3.80 -13.04 -9.63
C LYS A 64 -2.75 -13.42 -10.66
N TYR A 65 -1.81 -14.26 -10.25
CA TYR A 65 -0.87 -14.95 -11.12
C TYR A 65 -0.97 -16.46 -10.87
N LYS A 66 -1.10 -17.24 -11.95
CA LYS A 66 -1.34 -18.70 -11.86
C LYS A 66 -2.49 -19.09 -10.91
N GLY A 67 -3.53 -18.25 -10.84
CA GLY A 67 -4.75 -18.50 -10.07
C GLY A 67 -4.74 -18.00 -8.62
N ILE A 68 -3.62 -17.49 -8.11
CA ILE A 68 -3.46 -17.03 -6.71
C ILE A 68 -3.00 -15.57 -6.71
N SER A 69 -3.46 -14.77 -5.76
CA SER A 69 -2.99 -13.40 -5.48
C SER A 69 -2.13 -13.33 -4.22
N LEU A 70 -1.34 -12.25 -4.05
CA LEU A 70 -0.53 -12.06 -2.85
C LEU A 70 -1.41 -12.03 -1.59
N ASN A 71 -2.55 -11.34 -1.64
CA ASN A 71 -3.48 -11.26 -0.53
C ASN A 71 -4.10 -12.61 -0.14
N GLU A 72 -4.23 -13.56 -1.07
CA GLU A 72 -4.70 -14.93 -0.78
C GLU A 72 -3.58 -15.81 -0.22
N TYR A 73 -2.31 -15.46 -0.48
CA TYR A 73 -1.15 -16.23 -0.01
C TYR A 73 -0.70 -15.83 1.40
N LEU A 74 -1.01 -14.60 1.82
CA LEU A 74 -0.66 -14.08 3.14
C LEU A 74 -1.81 -14.31 4.13
N ASP A 75 -1.50 -14.89 5.29
CA ASP A 75 -2.46 -15.02 6.38
C ASP A 75 -2.80 -13.65 6.98
N ALA A 76 -4.10 -13.39 7.17
CA ALA A 76 -4.53 -12.22 7.90
C ALA A 76 -4.10 -12.34 9.37
N GLY A 77 -3.34 -11.35 9.85
CA GLY A 77 -3.02 -11.24 11.27
C GLY A 77 -4.27 -10.98 12.12
N PRO A 78 -4.14 -11.07 13.47
CA PRO A 78 -5.25 -10.74 14.37
C PRO A 78 -5.69 -9.28 14.20
N ALA A 79 -6.97 -9.01 14.43
CA ALA A 79 -7.49 -7.65 14.42
C ALA A 79 -6.83 -6.79 15.51
N LEU A 80 -6.03 -5.80 15.11
CA LEU A 80 -5.36 -4.87 16.03
C LEU A 80 -6.31 -3.76 16.52
N GLN A 81 -7.35 -3.46 15.75
CA GLN A 81 -8.32 -2.44 16.09
C GLN A 81 -9.29 -2.99 17.15
N SER A 82 -9.56 -2.17 18.17
CA SER A 82 -10.61 -2.50 19.14
C SER A 82 -11.96 -2.57 18.45
N ASP A 83 -12.81 -3.50 18.90
CA ASP A 83 -14.20 -3.55 18.46
C ASP A 83 -14.89 -2.20 18.72
N MET A 84 -15.39 -1.59 17.65
CA MET A 84 -15.98 -0.26 17.67
C MET A 84 -17.22 -0.20 18.56
N VAL A 85 -18.03 -1.26 18.57
CA VAL A 85 -19.21 -1.34 19.44
C VAL A 85 -18.77 -1.35 20.90
N GLY A 86 -17.77 -2.16 21.25
CA GLY A 86 -17.17 -2.20 22.57
C GLY A 86 -16.57 -0.86 23.00
N VAL A 87 -15.93 -0.13 22.08
CA VAL A 87 -15.45 1.24 22.35
C VAL A 87 -16.61 2.17 22.70
N LEU A 88 -17.65 2.22 21.87
CA LEU A 88 -18.81 3.08 22.08
C LEU A 88 -19.56 2.77 23.38
N LEU A 89 -19.66 1.49 23.75
CA LEU A 89 -20.28 1.08 25.01
C LEU A 89 -19.49 1.57 26.23
N ARG A 90 -18.15 1.46 26.20
CA ARG A 90 -17.30 1.95 27.32
C ARG A 90 -17.39 3.47 27.50
N PHE A 91 -17.47 4.22 26.41
CA PHE A 91 -17.68 5.68 26.47
C PHE A 91 -18.98 6.08 27.19
N ARG A 92 -20.02 5.25 27.14
CA ARG A 92 -21.30 5.51 27.80
C ARG A 92 -21.37 5.01 29.24
N LEU A 93 -20.48 4.11 29.64
CA LEU A 93 -20.56 3.42 30.92
C LEU A 93 -20.01 4.24 32.09
N TYR A 94 -19.07 5.14 31.83
CA TYR A 94 -18.44 5.99 32.84
C TYR A 94 -18.62 7.46 32.46
N SER A 95 -18.96 8.31 33.43
CA SER A 95 -18.90 9.76 33.23
C SER A 95 -17.47 10.15 32.92
N ILE A 96 -17.25 10.83 31.80
CA ILE A 96 -15.97 11.50 31.55
C ILE A 96 -15.89 12.65 32.56
N ALA A 97 -14.87 12.64 33.41
CA ALA A 97 -14.65 13.67 34.43
C ALA A 97 -14.39 15.04 33.82
#